data_AF-A0A959S7K4-F1
#
_entry.id   AF-A0A959S7K4-F1
#
_cell.length_a   1.000
_cell.length_b   1.000
_cell.length_c   1.000
_cell.angle_alpha   90.00
_cell.angle_beta   90.00
_cell.angle_gamma   90.00
#
_symmetry.space_group_name_H-M   'P 1'
#
loop_
_entity.id
_entity.type
_entity.pdbx_description
1 polymer ?
#
loop_
_entity_poly.entity_id
_entity_poly.type
_entity_poly.pdbx_seq_one_letter_code
_entity_poly.pdbx_strand_id
1 'polypeptide(L)'
;MKKPLLISVLFGCLVPVSAQFTTIPIGVNDGSGGDTFVHDGPTQQDVNYSTTPALNFYAWTNSGVPRIKRSFLQFDLSAIPEGAMVHAARLSLFYNPDDVFEGIDVHAGDNAWVIQRTVGAWDPTAVTWNSQPAVTTQDAVYMSATSSGTEDFLDIDVTALVQGMIATGESGFRLSMVTEEVARMIIISSGEDVVATRHPKLEVDVEVGIGVAELPERQDVSIVLQADASLLVSGPDRMEVTVFDARGQVLHTSRTRNTVVIVPTKGWAPAQYLVRVTDADGRSSVHRVPLVGY
;
A
#
# COMPACT_ATOMS: atom_id res chain seq x y z
N MET A 1 11.01 56.64 36.00
CA MET A 1 9.91 55.86 35.42
C MET A 1 10.43 54.48 35.06
N LYS A 2 10.00 53.44 35.78
CA LYS A 2 10.41 52.04 35.55
C LYS A 2 9.47 51.43 34.49
N LYS A 3 10.02 50.90 33.39
CA LYS A 3 9.24 50.12 32.41
C LYS A 3 8.89 48.75 33.00
N PRO A 4 7.66 48.25 32.92
CA PRO A 4 7.34 46.91 33.38
C PRO A 4 7.86 45.87 32.38
N LEU A 5 8.48 44.82 32.91
CA LEU A 5 8.95 43.64 32.18
C LEU A 5 7.74 42.73 31.98
N LEU A 6 7.28 42.53 30.73
CA LEU A 6 6.33 41.46 30.43
C LEU A 6 7.11 40.14 30.35
N ILE A 7 6.83 39.23 31.29
CA ILE A 7 7.28 37.83 31.22
C ILE A 7 6.17 37.08 30.48
N SER A 8 6.39 36.80 29.19
CA SER A 8 5.56 35.86 28.43
C SER A 8 5.93 34.45 28.86
N VAL A 9 5.03 33.79 29.60
CA VAL A 9 5.14 32.36 29.92
C VAL A 9 4.60 31.58 28.72
N LEU A 10 5.50 30.97 27.94
CA LEU A 10 5.13 30.04 26.88
C LEU A 10 4.74 28.70 27.54
N PHE A 11 3.44 28.39 27.60
CA PHE A 11 2.97 27.04 27.92
C PHE A 11 3.15 26.18 26.66
N GLY A 12 4.28 25.47 26.57
CA GLY A 12 4.47 24.42 25.59
C GLY A 12 3.57 23.23 25.93
N CYS A 13 2.38 23.19 25.35
CA CYS A 13 1.54 21.99 25.37
C CYS A 13 2.23 20.94 24.49
N LEU A 14 3.03 20.05 25.08
CA LEU A 14 3.48 18.83 24.41
C LEU A 14 2.26 17.92 24.23
N VAL A 15 1.60 18.05 23.10
CA VAL A 15 0.66 17.02 22.63
C VAL A 15 1.53 15.89 22.07
N PRO A 16 1.43 14.65 22.58
CA PRO A 16 2.16 13.55 21.98
C PRO A 16 1.69 13.40 20.52
N VAL A 17 2.65 13.54 19.60
CA VAL A 17 2.46 13.30 18.17
C VAL A 17 2.20 11.81 17.98
N SER A 18 0.97 11.43 17.65
CA SER A 18 0.73 10.11 17.07
C SER A 18 1.12 10.18 15.59
N ALA A 19 2.02 9.30 15.13
CA ALA A 19 2.18 9.06 13.70
C ALA A 19 0.79 8.72 13.12
N GLN A 20 0.39 9.41 12.06
CA GLN A 20 -0.90 9.16 11.42
C GLN A 20 -0.69 8.12 10.32
N PHE A 21 -1.19 6.91 10.54
CA PHE A 21 -1.24 5.88 9.52
C PHE A 21 -2.44 6.13 8.60
N THR A 22 -2.25 5.85 7.31
CA THR A 22 -3.30 5.85 6.30
C THR A 22 -3.40 4.45 5.72
N THR A 23 -4.60 3.87 5.74
CA THR A 23 -4.87 2.59 5.09
C THR A 23 -5.27 2.82 3.63
N ILE A 24 -4.55 2.18 2.71
CA ILE A 24 -4.82 2.22 1.28
C ILE A 24 -5.37 0.85 0.85
N PRO A 25 -6.66 0.75 0.49
CA PRO A 25 -7.20 -0.47 -0.11
C PRO A 25 -6.80 -0.55 -1.59
N ILE A 26 -6.38 -1.73 -2.03
CA ILE A 26 -5.95 -2.02 -3.40
C ILE A 26 -6.61 -3.34 -3.83
N GLY A 27 -7.47 -3.28 -4.84
CA GLY A 27 -8.07 -4.44 -5.48
C GLY A 27 -7.17 -5.02 -6.57
N VAL A 28 -7.35 -6.31 -6.88
CA VAL A 28 -6.53 -6.99 -7.90
C VAL A 28 -6.82 -6.48 -9.33
N ASN A 29 -8.00 -5.93 -9.60
CA ASN A 29 -8.36 -5.36 -10.92
C ASN A 29 -8.36 -3.81 -10.93
N ASP A 30 -7.76 -3.19 -9.92
CA ASP A 30 -7.59 -1.73 -9.89
C ASP A 30 -6.40 -1.33 -10.77
N GLY A 31 -6.64 -0.43 -11.72
CA GLY A 31 -5.57 0.11 -12.58
C GLY A 31 -4.94 -0.96 -13.48
N SER A 32 -3.64 -1.19 -13.28
CA SER A 32 -2.85 -2.18 -14.04
C SER A 32 -2.74 -3.57 -13.39
N GLY A 33 -3.44 -3.81 -12.27
CA GLY A 33 -3.49 -5.12 -11.64
C GLY A 33 -4.27 -6.16 -12.46
N GLY A 34 -4.13 -7.43 -12.06
CA GLY A 34 -5.00 -8.51 -12.50
C GLY A 34 -4.65 -9.83 -11.83
N ASP A 35 -5.38 -10.89 -12.15
CA ASP A 35 -5.09 -12.23 -11.66
C ASP A 35 -5.19 -13.29 -12.74
N THR A 36 -4.69 -14.48 -12.45
CA THR A 36 -4.79 -15.66 -13.30
C THR A 36 -4.37 -16.91 -12.54
N PHE A 37 -4.58 -18.09 -13.12
CA PHE A 37 -3.94 -19.32 -12.67
C PHE A 37 -3.25 -20.02 -13.84
N VAL A 38 -2.38 -20.96 -13.51
CA VAL A 38 -1.68 -21.81 -14.49
C VAL A 38 -1.93 -23.27 -14.18
N HIS A 39 -1.87 -24.12 -15.21
CA HIS A 39 -2.15 -25.54 -15.10
C HIS A 39 -1.17 -26.36 -15.94
N ASP A 40 -0.53 -27.34 -15.33
CA ASP A 40 0.46 -28.24 -15.96
C ASP A 40 -0.11 -29.29 -16.94
N GLY A 41 -1.41 -29.23 -17.22
CA GLY A 41 -2.06 -30.18 -18.13
C GLY A 41 -1.49 -30.03 -19.54
N PRO A 42 -1.22 -31.13 -20.28
CA PRO A 42 -0.61 -31.05 -21.61
C PRO A 42 -1.35 -30.15 -22.61
N THR A 43 -2.66 -29.98 -22.47
CA THR A 43 -3.48 -29.08 -23.31
C THR A 43 -3.76 -27.73 -22.66
N GLN A 44 -3.29 -27.51 -21.43
CA GLN A 44 -3.56 -26.32 -20.62
C GLN A 44 -2.31 -25.48 -20.37
N GLN A 45 -1.12 -26.04 -20.63
CA GLN A 45 0.18 -25.42 -20.33
C GLN A 45 0.42 -24.06 -21.02
N ASP A 46 -0.27 -23.79 -22.13
CA ASP A 46 -0.20 -22.56 -22.91
C ASP A 46 -1.53 -21.77 -22.89
N VAL A 47 -2.47 -22.16 -22.02
CA VAL A 47 -3.75 -21.48 -21.84
C VAL A 47 -3.63 -20.44 -20.74
N ASN A 48 -4.20 -19.27 -20.98
CA ASN A 48 -4.34 -18.19 -20.00
C ASN A 48 -5.75 -18.20 -19.40
N TYR A 49 -5.87 -17.90 -18.11
CA TYR A 49 -7.13 -17.93 -17.37
C TYR A 49 -7.47 -16.61 -16.67
N SER A 50 -6.94 -15.47 -17.15
CA SER A 50 -7.10 -14.17 -16.49
C SER A 50 -8.54 -13.62 -16.50
N THR A 51 -9.46 -14.27 -17.19
CA THR A 51 -10.88 -13.89 -17.28
C THR A 51 -11.80 -14.85 -16.51
N THR A 52 -11.22 -15.78 -15.75
CA THR A 52 -12.00 -16.76 -14.99
C THR A 52 -12.47 -16.18 -13.65
N PRO A 53 -13.72 -16.43 -13.21
CA PRO A 53 -14.29 -15.83 -12.00
C PRO A 53 -13.76 -16.43 -10.69
N ALA A 54 -12.88 -17.43 -10.77
CA ALA A 54 -12.32 -18.14 -9.63
C ALA A 54 -10.85 -18.45 -9.87
N LEU A 55 -10.08 -18.40 -8.79
CA LEU A 55 -8.69 -18.84 -8.75
C LEU A 55 -8.62 -20.14 -7.96
N ASN A 56 -7.98 -21.14 -8.54
CA ASN A 56 -7.68 -22.38 -7.86
C ASN A 56 -6.20 -22.70 -7.95
N PHE A 57 -5.67 -23.18 -6.84
CA PHE A 57 -4.33 -23.72 -6.75
C PHE A 57 -4.43 -25.06 -6.02
N TYR A 58 -3.84 -26.08 -6.63
CA TYR A 58 -4.02 -27.46 -6.17
C TYR A 58 -2.87 -28.35 -6.61
N ALA A 59 -2.81 -29.49 -5.95
CA ALA A 59 -2.24 -30.70 -6.49
C ALA A 59 -3.32 -31.78 -6.43
N TRP A 60 -3.82 -32.21 -7.58
CA TRP A 60 -4.97 -33.12 -7.68
C TRP A 60 -4.83 -34.08 -8.86
N THR A 61 -5.67 -35.12 -8.91
CA THR A 61 -5.74 -36.00 -10.09
C THR A 61 -6.83 -35.56 -11.04
N ASN A 62 -6.49 -35.28 -12.29
CA ASN A 62 -7.47 -35.09 -13.36
C ASN A 62 -7.51 -36.38 -14.19
N SER A 63 -8.66 -37.08 -14.15
CA SER A 63 -8.82 -38.40 -14.80
C SER A 63 -7.73 -39.41 -14.40
N GLY A 64 -7.36 -39.42 -13.11
CA GLY A 64 -6.33 -40.32 -12.56
C GLY A 64 -4.89 -39.88 -12.80
N VAL A 65 -4.64 -38.75 -13.47
CA VAL A 65 -3.28 -38.23 -13.69
C VAL A 65 -3.03 -37.05 -12.74
N PRO A 66 -1.93 -37.05 -11.96
CA PRO A 66 -1.54 -35.91 -11.15
C PRO A 66 -1.39 -34.63 -11.98
N ARG A 67 -1.88 -33.52 -11.41
CA ARG A 67 -1.90 -32.18 -11.97
C ARG A 67 -1.65 -31.15 -10.89
N ILE A 68 -1.06 -30.06 -11.32
CA ILE A 68 -0.71 -28.92 -10.48
C ILE A 68 -1.34 -27.67 -11.08
N LYS A 69 -1.95 -26.88 -10.20
CA LYS A 69 -2.34 -25.50 -10.48
C LYS A 69 -1.73 -24.55 -9.47
N ARG A 70 -1.38 -23.35 -9.94
CA ARG A 70 -0.89 -22.23 -9.12
C ARG A 70 -1.63 -20.98 -9.53
N SER A 71 -1.97 -20.13 -8.56
CA SER A 71 -2.66 -18.87 -8.83
C SER A 71 -1.70 -17.70 -8.66
N PHE A 72 -1.99 -16.61 -9.35
CA PHE A 72 -1.20 -15.39 -9.32
C PHE A 72 -2.13 -14.20 -9.13
N LEU A 73 -1.71 -13.26 -8.30
CA LEU A 73 -2.39 -11.99 -8.03
C LEU A 73 -1.40 -10.87 -8.35
N GLN A 74 -1.83 -9.84 -9.04
CA GLN A 74 -1.06 -8.62 -9.28
C GLN A 74 -1.83 -7.41 -8.75
N PHE A 75 -1.15 -6.58 -7.97
CA PHE A 75 -1.72 -5.37 -7.41
C PHE A 75 -1.02 -4.14 -7.99
N ASP A 76 -1.79 -3.14 -8.41
CA ASP A 76 -1.23 -1.85 -8.79
C ASP A 76 -0.84 -1.07 -7.52
N LEU A 77 0.45 -1.10 -7.19
CA LEU A 77 0.99 -0.43 -6.00
C LEU A 77 1.21 1.07 -6.20
N SER A 78 0.87 1.66 -7.35
CA SER A 78 1.06 3.09 -7.62
C SER A 78 0.20 4.00 -6.73
N ALA A 79 -0.84 3.45 -6.10
CA ALA A 79 -1.64 4.14 -5.10
C ALA A 79 -0.85 4.44 -3.82
N ILE A 80 0.24 3.70 -3.55
CA ILE A 80 1.13 3.96 -2.41
C ILE A 80 2.02 5.16 -2.74
N PRO A 81 1.98 6.25 -1.95
CA PRO A 81 2.80 7.42 -2.22
C PRO A 81 4.29 7.11 -2.22
N GLU A 82 5.03 7.71 -3.16
CA GLU A 82 6.49 7.59 -3.21
C GLU A 82 7.11 8.06 -1.89
N GLY A 83 8.01 7.25 -1.32
CA GLY A 83 8.65 7.53 -0.03
C GLY A 83 7.80 7.18 1.20
N ALA A 84 6.57 6.69 1.03
CA ALA A 84 5.78 6.19 2.15
C ALA A 84 6.42 4.94 2.77
N MET A 85 6.41 4.88 4.10
CA MET A 85 6.84 3.71 4.86
C MET A 85 5.63 2.79 5.05
N VAL A 86 5.72 1.56 4.55
CA VAL A 86 4.71 0.52 4.80
C VAL A 86 4.93 -0.05 6.20
N HIS A 87 3.92 0.08 7.06
CA HIS A 87 3.94 -0.45 8.44
C HIS A 87 3.21 -1.78 8.56
N ALA A 88 2.11 -1.94 7.82
CA ALA A 88 1.40 -3.20 7.75
C ALA A 88 0.83 -3.39 6.33
N ALA A 89 0.75 -4.63 5.89
CA ALA A 89 -0.04 -5.00 4.73
C ALA A 89 -0.81 -6.30 4.98
N ARG A 90 -2.10 -6.30 4.65
CA ARG A 90 -3.03 -7.39 4.91
C ARG A 90 -3.69 -7.84 3.62
N LEU A 91 -3.57 -9.12 3.30
CA LEU A 91 -4.25 -9.74 2.17
C LEU A 91 -5.49 -10.48 2.66
N SER A 92 -6.63 -10.21 2.04
CA SER A 92 -7.87 -10.97 2.24
C SER A 92 -8.28 -11.69 0.96
N LEU A 93 -8.55 -12.99 1.07
CA LEU A 93 -8.98 -13.88 0.00
C LEU A 93 -10.27 -14.57 0.41
N PHE A 94 -11.23 -14.66 -0.51
CA PHE A 94 -12.58 -15.14 -0.21
C PHE A 94 -12.86 -16.44 -0.94
N TYR A 95 -13.57 -17.35 -0.28
CA TYR A 95 -14.05 -18.57 -0.87
C TYR A 95 -15.06 -18.28 -2.00
N ASN A 96 -14.91 -18.98 -3.14
CA ASN A 96 -15.88 -18.92 -4.23
C ASN A 96 -16.84 -20.14 -4.18
N PRO A 97 -18.12 -19.95 -3.78
CA PRO A 97 -19.11 -21.04 -3.76
C PRO A 97 -19.70 -21.38 -5.14
N ASP A 98 -19.54 -20.48 -6.11
CA ASP A 98 -20.10 -20.60 -7.45
C ASP A 98 -19.17 -21.38 -8.40
N ASP A 99 -17.90 -21.56 -8.00
CA ASP A 99 -16.94 -22.39 -8.71
C ASP A 99 -17.22 -23.87 -8.44
N VAL A 100 -18.14 -24.44 -9.22
CA VAL A 100 -18.43 -25.87 -9.24
C VAL A 100 -17.34 -26.60 -10.05
N PHE A 101 -16.06 -26.43 -9.69
CA PHE A 101 -14.97 -26.97 -10.48
C PHE A 101 -14.80 -28.48 -10.26
N GLU A 102 -14.74 -29.22 -11.37
CA GLU A 102 -14.31 -30.63 -11.45
C GLU A 102 -15.08 -31.65 -10.56
N GLY A 103 -16.14 -31.24 -9.84
CA GLY A 103 -16.91 -32.12 -8.96
C GLY A 103 -16.13 -32.64 -7.73
N ILE A 104 -15.14 -31.87 -7.27
CA ILE A 104 -14.24 -32.23 -6.17
C ILE A 104 -14.72 -31.58 -4.85
N ASP A 105 -14.43 -32.21 -3.71
CA ASP A 105 -14.57 -31.58 -2.39
C ASP A 105 -13.72 -30.29 -2.32
N VAL A 106 -14.37 -29.18 -2.00
CA VAL A 106 -13.70 -27.88 -1.90
C VAL A 106 -12.82 -27.83 -0.64
N HIS A 107 -11.63 -27.23 -0.76
CA HIS A 107 -10.67 -27.07 0.35
C HIS A 107 -10.29 -28.41 1.00
N ALA A 108 -9.89 -29.37 0.19
CA ALA A 108 -9.65 -30.75 0.62
C ALA A 108 -8.18 -31.05 0.97
N GLY A 109 -8.01 -31.97 1.92
CA GLY A 109 -6.75 -32.62 2.29
C GLY A 109 -5.78 -31.76 3.09
N ASP A 110 -4.50 -32.15 3.10
CA ASP A 110 -3.42 -31.39 3.75
C ASP A 110 -2.97 -30.23 2.85
N ASN A 111 -3.87 -29.27 2.67
CA ASN A 111 -3.74 -28.15 1.74
C ASN A 111 -3.00 -26.95 2.33
N ALA A 112 -2.01 -27.18 3.19
CA ALA A 112 -1.09 -26.13 3.60
C ALA A 112 -0.44 -25.47 2.37
N TRP A 113 -0.39 -24.15 2.36
CA TRP A 113 -0.08 -23.37 1.17
C TRP A 113 0.82 -22.17 1.47
N VAL A 114 1.34 -21.53 0.42
CA VAL A 114 2.34 -20.48 0.53
C VAL A 114 2.04 -19.32 -0.41
N ILE A 115 2.32 -18.10 0.08
CA ILE A 115 2.33 -16.86 -0.69
C ILE A 115 3.78 -16.49 -0.95
N GLN A 116 4.12 -16.30 -2.21
CA GLN A 116 5.46 -15.91 -2.64
C GLN A 116 5.40 -14.74 -3.60
N ARG A 117 6.35 -13.83 -3.49
CA ARG A 117 6.44 -12.68 -4.39
C ARG A 117 6.93 -13.11 -5.78
N THR A 118 6.31 -12.60 -6.83
CA THR A 118 6.73 -12.78 -8.22
C THR A 118 7.86 -11.83 -8.56
N VAL A 119 8.86 -12.29 -9.30
CA VAL A 119 10.02 -11.50 -9.70
C VAL A 119 9.84 -10.90 -11.09
N GLY A 120 10.09 -9.59 -11.20
CA GLY A 120 9.98 -8.83 -12.44
C GLY A 120 8.54 -8.48 -12.83
N ALA A 121 8.41 -7.67 -13.88
CA ALA A 121 7.12 -7.30 -14.45
C ALA A 121 6.51 -8.45 -15.25
N TRP A 122 5.20 -8.60 -15.17
CA TRP A 122 4.43 -9.58 -15.94
C TRP A 122 3.04 -9.04 -16.27
N ASP A 123 2.45 -9.54 -17.35
CA ASP A 123 1.09 -9.22 -17.80
C ASP A 123 0.18 -10.42 -17.49
N PRO A 124 -0.85 -10.27 -16.63
CA PRO A 124 -1.75 -11.36 -16.27
C PRO A 124 -2.40 -12.06 -17.47
N THR A 125 -2.58 -11.36 -18.59
CA THR A 125 -3.21 -11.92 -19.82
C THR A 125 -2.24 -12.76 -20.66
N ALA A 126 -0.94 -12.71 -20.37
CA ALA A 126 0.11 -13.45 -21.08
C ALA A 126 0.69 -14.63 -20.27
N VAL A 127 0.27 -14.79 -19.02
CA VAL A 127 0.75 -15.85 -18.12
C VAL A 127 0.14 -17.21 -18.51
N THR A 128 1.00 -18.20 -18.66
CA THR A 128 0.65 -19.62 -18.85
C THR A 128 1.56 -20.47 -17.95
N TRP A 129 1.36 -21.80 -17.90
CA TRP A 129 2.29 -22.67 -17.17
C TRP A 129 3.73 -22.52 -17.65
N ASN A 130 3.92 -22.42 -18.97
CA ASN A 130 5.24 -22.31 -19.59
C ASN A 130 5.85 -20.90 -19.51
N SER A 131 5.03 -19.85 -19.35
CA SER A 131 5.47 -18.44 -19.30
C SER A 131 5.26 -17.77 -17.94
N GLN A 132 4.97 -18.53 -16.88
CA GLN A 132 4.70 -17.96 -15.55
C GLN A 132 5.90 -17.19 -15.00
N PRO A 133 5.67 -16.09 -14.25
CA PRO A 133 6.76 -15.34 -13.63
C PRO A 133 7.50 -16.21 -12.62
N ALA A 134 8.81 -15.99 -12.49
CA ALA A 134 9.60 -16.58 -11.42
C ALA A 134 9.15 -16.03 -10.05
N VAL A 135 9.50 -16.73 -8.97
CA VAL A 135 9.19 -16.30 -7.60
C VAL A 135 10.43 -16.32 -6.72
N THR A 136 10.38 -15.54 -5.63
CA THR A 136 11.36 -15.62 -4.54
C THR A 136 10.78 -16.35 -3.31
N THR A 137 11.64 -16.99 -2.53
CA THR A 137 11.29 -17.56 -1.22
C THR A 137 11.55 -16.60 -0.06
N GLN A 138 12.17 -15.45 -0.34
CA GLN A 138 12.40 -14.42 0.65
C GLN A 138 11.06 -13.89 1.18
N ASP A 139 10.92 -13.87 2.51
CA ASP A 139 9.74 -13.39 3.24
C ASP A 139 8.43 -14.11 2.89
N ALA A 140 8.51 -15.31 2.30
CA ALA A 140 7.34 -16.12 1.96
C ALA A 140 6.45 -16.38 3.18
N VAL A 141 5.14 -16.25 2.98
CA VAL A 141 4.14 -16.44 4.05
C VAL A 141 3.53 -17.83 3.90
N TYR A 142 3.63 -18.63 4.96
CA TYR A 142 3.13 -20.01 4.99
C TYR A 142 1.82 -20.07 5.78
N MET A 143 0.84 -20.71 5.19
CA MET A 143 -0.50 -20.89 5.73
C MET A 143 -0.70 -22.36 6.09
N SER A 144 -1.37 -22.59 7.22
CA SER A 144 -1.79 -23.94 7.61
C SER A 144 -2.86 -24.49 6.66
N ALA A 145 -3.11 -25.80 6.74
CA ALA A 145 -4.26 -26.40 6.08
C ALA A 145 -5.58 -25.75 6.56
N THR A 146 -6.60 -25.82 5.70
CA THR A 146 -7.89 -25.21 5.96
C THR A 146 -8.61 -25.86 7.14
N SER A 147 -9.38 -25.05 7.85
CA SER A 147 -10.21 -25.46 8.98
C SER A 147 -11.62 -25.88 8.54
N SER A 148 -12.05 -25.49 7.33
CA SER A 148 -13.36 -25.85 6.76
C SER A 148 -13.34 -25.90 5.23
N GLY A 149 -14.41 -26.44 4.63
CA GLY A 149 -14.60 -26.53 3.17
C GLY A 149 -14.92 -25.19 2.47
N THR A 150 -15.14 -24.13 3.25
CA THR A 150 -15.66 -22.83 2.77
C THR A 150 -14.93 -21.67 3.47
N GLU A 151 -13.66 -21.85 3.79
CA GLU A 151 -12.91 -20.89 4.61
C GLU A 151 -12.53 -19.65 3.80
N ASP A 152 -12.83 -18.47 4.36
CA ASP A 152 -12.22 -17.22 3.91
C ASP A 152 -10.88 -17.02 4.64
N PHE A 153 -9.89 -16.48 3.94
CA PHE A 153 -8.59 -16.14 4.52
C PHE A 153 -8.49 -14.63 4.66
N LEU A 154 -8.82 -14.12 5.84
CA LEU A 154 -8.87 -12.69 6.11
C LEU A 154 -7.59 -12.22 6.79
N ASP A 155 -7.18 -10.99 6.45
CA ASP A 155 -6.11 -10.25 7.13
C ASP A 155 -4.77 -11.00 7.23
N ILE A 156 -4.41 -11.78 6.21
CA ILE A 156 -3.12 -12.45 6.13
C ILE A 156 -2.02 -11.38 6.13
N ASP A 157 -1.12 -11.43 7.12
CA ASP A 157 0.03 -10.52 7.18
C ASP A 157 1.00 -10.81 6.04
N VAL A 158 1.06 -9.88 5.09
CA VAL A 158 1.96 -9.89 3.93
C VAL A 158 2.90 -8.68 3.95
N THR A 159 3.09 -8.06 5.12
CA THR A 159 3.83 -6.80 5.28
C THR A 159 5.24 -6.88 4.67
N ALA A 160 6.00 -7.92 5.02
CA ALA A 160 7.37 -8.10 4.52
C ALA A 160 7.41 -8.32 3.00
N LEU A 161 6.44 -9.07 2.45
CA LEU A 161 6.32 -9.27 1.00
C LEU A 161 6.04 -7.95 0.27
N VAL A 162 5.13 -7.11 0.79
CA VAL A 162 4.79 -5.81 0.19
C VAL A 162 5.95 -4.82 0.28
N GLN A 163 6.65 -4.78 1.41
CA GLN A 163 7.88 -3.99 1.54
C GLN A 163 8.94 -4.43 0.50
N GLY A 164 9.12 -5.73 0.32
CA GLY A 164 9.99 -6.29 -0.73
C GLY A 164 9.55 -5.88 -2.13
N MET A 165 8.25 -5.96 -2.44
CA MET A 165 7.68 -5.55 -3.72
C MET A 165 8.01 -4.10 -4.07
N ILE A 166 7.77 -3.18 -3.13
CA ILE A 166 8.07 -1.75 -3.32
C ILE A 166 9.57 -1.52 -3.54
N ALA A 167 10.42 -2.19 -2.74
CA ALA A 167 11.87 -2.01 -2.81
C ALA A 167 12.49 -2.47 -4.15
N THR A 168 11.86 -3.42 -4.84
CA THR A 168 12.39 -3.97 -6.10
C THR A 168 11.54 -3.64 -7.33
N GLY A 169 10.44 -2.88 -7.17
CA GLY A 169 9.52 -2.57 -8.27
C GLY A 169 8.72 -3.79 -8.78
N GLU A 170 8.40 -4.72 -7.89
CA GLU A 170 7.55 -5.89 -8.18
C GLU A 170 6.12 -5.65 -7.69
N SER A 171 5.16 -6.43 -8.18
CA SER A 171 3.74 -6.15 -7.94
C SER A 171 2.86 -7.40 -7.75
N GLY A 172 3.44 -8.59 -7.68
CA GLY A 172 2.66 -9.82 -7.72
C GLY A 172 2.96 -10.85 -6.63
N PHE A 173 1.96 -11.67 -6.36
CA PHE A 173 2.03 -12.87 -5.56
C PHE A 173 1.74 -14.10 -6.40
N ARG A 174 2.38 -15.21 -6.05
CA ARG A 174 1.99 -16.56 -6.40
C ARG A 174 1.43 -17.26 -5.17
N LEU A 175 0.31 -17.95 -5.35
CA LEU A 175 -0.30 -18.86 -4.39
C LEU A 175 -0.11 -20.30 -4.87
N SER A 176 0.45 -21.16 -4.04
CA SER A 176 0.69 -22.56 -4.36
C SER A 176 0.67 -23.45 -3.13
N MET A 177 0.48 -24.75 -3.30
CA MET A 177 0.63 -25.71 -2.20
C MET A 177 2.06 -25.71 -1.68
N VAL A 178 2.25 -25.87 -0.36
CA VAL A 178 3.59 -26.11 0.23
C VAL A 178 4.14 -27.43 -0.29
N THR A 179 3.27 -28.43 -0.36
CA THR A 179 3.57 -29.75 -0.93
C THR A 179 2.65 -29.99 -2.13
N GLU A 180 3.21 -29.98 -3.34
CA GLU A 180 2.46 -30.20 -4.59
C GLU A 180 2.25 -31.70 -4.88
N GLU A 181 1.68 -32.41 -3.91
CA GLU A 181 1.27 -33.80 -4.03
C GLU A 181 -0.26 -33.91 -4.06
N VAL A 182 -0.78 -34.91 -4.76
CA VAL A 182 -2.23 -35.09 -4.98
C VAL A 182 -3.04 -35.09 -3.69
N ALA A 183 -4.33 -34.80 -3.82
CA ALA A 183 -5.30 -34.69 -2.74
C ALA A 183 -5.23 -33.37 -1.93
N ARG A 184 -4.87 -32.24 -2.57
CA ARG A 184 -4.76 -30.92 -1.93
C ARG A 184 -5.34 -29.84 -2.82
N MET A 185 -6.28 -29.04 -2.33
CA MET A 185 -6.95 -28.01 -3.14
C MET A 185 -7.35 -26.81 -2.31
N ILE A 186 -7.22 -25.61 -2.87
CA ILE A 186 -7.88 -24.39 -2.40
C ILE A 186 -8.54 -23.71 -3.60
N ILE A 187 -9.72 -23.14 -3.35
CA ILE A 187 -10.51 -22.35 -4.30
C ILE A 187 -10.83 -21.01 -3.64
N ILE A 188 -10.53 -19.92 -4.34
CA ILE A 188 -10.85 -18.55 -3.93
C ILE A 188 -11.46 -17.80 -5.12
N SER A 189 -12.16 -16.71 -4.84
CA SER A 189 -12.68 -15.81 -5.87
C SER A 189 -11.56 -15.02 -6.54
N SER A 190 -11.74 -14.74 -7.83
CA SER A 190 -10.89 -13.81 -8.58
C SER A 190 -11.47 -12.40 -8.58
N GLY A 191 -10.77 -11.45 -9.18
CA GLY A 191 -11.28 -10.12 -9.52
C GLY A 191 -12.37 -10.14 -10.61
N GLU A 192 -12.54 -11.26 -11.31
CA GLU A 192 -13.58 -11.46 -12.32
C GLU A 192 -14.86 -12.10 -11.72
N ASP A 193 -14.89 -12.36 -10.41
CA ASP A 193 -16.10 -12.80 -9.73
C ASP A 193 -17.20 -11.73 -9.89
N VAL A 194 -18.42 -12.16 -10.21
CA VAL A 194 -19.57 -11.26 -10.35
C VAL A 194 -19.94 -10.58 -9.03
N VAL A 195 -19.55 -11.17 -7.90
CA VAL A 195 -19.76 -10.60 -6.56
C VAL A 195 -18.51 -9.85 -6.11
N ALA A 196 -18.52 -8.53 -6.31
CA ALA A 196 -17.37 -7.65 -6.01
C ALA A 196 -16.86 -7.72 -4.56
N THR A 197 -17.70 -8.07 -3.58
CA THR A 197 -17.26 -8.22 -2.18
C THR A 197 -16.42 -9.48 -1.93
N ARG A 198 -16.30 -10.37 -2.91
CA ARG A 198 -15.43 -11.56 -2.85
C ARG A 198 -14.11 -11.38 -3.61
N HIS A 199 -13.86 -10.21 -4.18
CA HIS A 199 -12.59 -9.96 -4.88
C HIS A 199 -11.40 -9.99 -3.90
N PRO A 200 -10.24 -10.54 -4.31
CA PRO A 200 -9.01 -10.43 -3.54
C PRO A 200 -8.68 -8.98 -3.22
N LYS A 201 -8.34 -8.70 -1.95
CA LYS A 201 -8.13 -7.34 -1.45
C LYS A 201 -6.83 -7.25 -0.68
N LEU A 202 -6.01 -6.25 -1.03
CA LEU A 202 -4.83 -5.87 -0.28
C LEU A 202 -5.10 -4.54 0.46
N GLU A 203 -4.87 -4.50 1.76
CA GLU A 203 -4.89 -3.26 2.54
C GLU A 203 -3.50 -2.94 3.03
N VAL A 204 -3.00 -1.74 2.72
CA VAL A 204 -1.65 -1.31 3.10
C VAL A 204 -1.75 -0.11 4.03
N ASP A 205 -1.30 -0.28 5.27
CA ASP A 205 -1.13 0.81 6.22
C ASP A 205 0.22 1.45 5.99
N VAL A 206 0.17 2.69 5.53
CA VAL A 206 1.36 3.49 5.28
C VAL A 206 1.42 4.64 6.25
N GLU A 207 2.63 4.95 6.66
CA GLU A 207 2.97 6.28 7.12
C GLU A 207 3.57 6.98 5.91
N VAL A 208 2.92 8.05 5.46
CA VAL A 208 3.55 8.91 4.46
C VAL A 208 4.69 9.63 5.17
N GLY A 209 5.86 9.00 5.13
CA GLY A 209 7.14 9.65 5.32
C GLY A 209 7.13 10.78 4.32
N ILE A 210 6.96 12.00 4.81
CA ILE A 210 6.98 13.15 3.94
C ILE A 210 8.31 13.11 3.20
N GLY A 211 8.30 13.09 1.86
CA GLY A 211 9.52 13.23 1.04
C GLY A 211 10.26 14.56 1.29
N VAL A 212 9.77 15.37 2.22
CA VAL A 212 10.59 16.27 3.00
C VAL A 212 11.19 15.46 4.14
N ALA A 213 12.40 14.91 3.91
CA ALA A 213 13.25 14.32 4.93
C ALA A 213 13.08 15.08 6.26
N GLU A 214 13.19 14.41 7.41
CA GLU A 214 13.22 15.00 8.75
C GLU A 214 14.37 16.04 8.84
N LEU A 215 14.17 17.17 8.17
CA LEU A 215 15.06 18.29 8.17
C LEU A 215 14.82 18.95 9.51
N PRO A 216 15.88 19.16 10.29
CA PRO A 216 15.74 19.71 11.62
C PRO A 216 14.98 21.03 11.56
N GLU A 217 14.07 21.22 12.51
CA GLU A 217 13.48 22.54 12.71
C GLU A 217 14.61 23.55 12.94
N ARG A 218 14.51 24.66 12.22
CA ARG A 218 15.47 25.74 12.28
C ARG A 218 15.02 26.77 13.30
N GLN A 219 15.88 27.10 14.28
CA GLN A 219 15.56 28.10 15.31
C GLN A 219 15.37 29.51 14.73
N ASP A 220 15.89 29.78 13.53
CA ASP A 220 15.70 31.03 12.82
C ASP A 220 14.43 31.08 11.96
N VAL A 221 13.60 30.02 11.96
CA VAL A 221 12.31 29.98 11.29
C VAL A 221 11.18 29.96 12.32
N SER A 222 10.20 30.85 12.16
CA SER A 222 8.99 30.89 12.99
C SER A 222 7.75 30.96 12.13
N ILE A 223 6.74 30.13 12.42
CA ILE A 223 5.47 30.13 11.70
C ILE A 223 4.34 30.36 12.68
N VAL A 224 3.51 31.36 12.40
CA VAL A 224 2.40 31.76 13.27
C VAL A 224 1.12 31.82 12.45
N LEU A 225 0.09 31.11 12.91
CA LEU A 225 -1.25 31.24 12.38
C LEU A 225 -1.89 32.53 12.90
N GLN A 226 -2.31 33.38 11.97
CA GLN A 226 -2.91 34.67 12.25
C GLN A 226 -4.44 34.56 12.29
N ALA A 227 -5.08 35.53 12.96
CA ALA A 227 -6.53 35.56 13.14
C ALA A 227 -7.32 35.75 11.82
N ASP A 228 -6.67 36.16 10.74
CA ASP A 228 -7.25 36.37 9.42
C ASP A 228 -7.13 35.14 8.50
N ALA A 229 -6.83 33.96 9.06
CA ALA A 229 -6.60 32.71 8.34
C ALA A 229 -5.43 32.83 7.35
N SER A 230 -4.30 33.34 7.84
CA SER A 230 -3.03 33.35 7.13
C SER A 230 -1.89 32.83 8.00
N LEU A 231 -0.88 32.23 7.38
CA LEU A 231 0.36 31.86 8.05
C LEU A 231 1.39 32.97 7.83
N LEU A 232 1.87 33.53 8.93
CA LEU A 232 3.05 34.39 8.94
C LEU A 232 4.29 33.52 9.09
N VAL A 233 5.01 33.34 7.99
CA VAL A 233 6.27 32.59 7.96
C VAL A 233 7.43 33.59 8.02
N SER A 234 8.20 33.57 9.10
CA SER A 234 9.41 34.35 9.26
C SER A 234 10.63 33.44 9.19
N GLY A 235 11.71 33.89 8.56
CA GLY A 235 12.88 33.08 8.29
C GLY A 235 14.09 33.87 7.81
N PRO A 236 15.10 33.20 7.22
CA PRO A 236 16.32 33.83 6.73
C PRO A 236 16.05 34.79 5.56
N ASP A 237 16.97 35.73 5.35
CA ASP A 237 16.97 36.58 4.17
C ASP A 237 17.03 35.73 2.91
N ARG A 238 16.14 36.01 1.96
CA ARG A 238 15.97 35.26 0.71
C ARG A 238 15.60 33.78 0.94
N MET A 239 14.31 33.53 1.07
CA MET A 239 13.76 32.19 1.27
C MET A 239 12.68 31.83 0.24
N GLU A 240 12.54 30.53 0.00
CA GLU A 240 11.38 29.91 -0.60
C GLU A 240 10.54 29.24 0.49
N VAL A 241 9.23 29.47 0.46
CA VAL A 241 8.24 28.79 1.32
C VAL A 241 7.36 27.92 0.44
N THR A 242 7.33 26.62 0.71
CA THR A 242 6.40 25.67 0.08
C THR A 242 5.47 25.08 1.13
N VAL A 243 4.17 25.09 0.89
CA VAL A 243 3.17 24.46 1.78
C VAL A 243 2.58 23.25 1.10
N PHE A 244 2.53 22.14 1.84
CA PHE A 244 1.96 20.87 1.42
C PHE A 244 0.75 20.51 2.28
N ASP A 245 -0.23 19.86 1.67
CA ASP A 245 -1.30 19.19 2.41
C ASP A 245 -0.84 17.87 3.02
N ALA A 246 -1.75 17.20 3.74
CA ALA A 246 -1.48 15.91 4.38
C ALA A 246 -1.16 14.77 3.39
N ARG A 247 -1.44 14.94 2.10
CA ARG A 247 -1.16 13.99 1.02
C ARG A 247 0.15 14.31 0.28
N GLY A 248 0.87 15.36 0.71
CA GLY A 248 2.09 15.82 0.05
C GLY A 248 1.84 16.67 -1.19
N GLN A 249 0.60 17.07 -1.48
CA GLN A 249 0.28 17.96 -2.59
C GLN A 249 0.70 19.39 -2.25
N VAL A 250 1.40 20.05 -3.18
CA VAL A 250 1.77 21.47 -3.04
C VAL A 250 0.52 22.35 -3.14
N LEU A 251 0.23 23.10 -2.09
CA LEU A 251 -0.85 24.09 -2.05
C LEU A 251 -0.37 25.51 -2.27
N HIS A 252 0.87 25.81 -1.90
CA HIS A 252 1.43 27.15 -2.03
C HIS A 252 2.94 27.10 -2.22
N THR A 253 3.46 27.98 -3.08
CA THR A 253 4.88 28.26 -3.20
C THR A 253 5.10 29.75 -3.36
N SER A 254 5.99 30.32 -2.54
CA SER A 254 6.40 31.72 -2.68
C SER A 254 7.90 31.87 -2.46
N ARG A 255 8.50 32.80 -3.20
CA ARG A 255 9.90 33.21 -3.03
C ARG A 255 9.93 34.66 -2.63
N THR A 256 10.69 34.98 -1.60
CA THR A 256 10.86 36.36 -1.15
C THR A 256 12.34 36.69 -1.04
N ARG A 257 12.68 37.98 -1.11
CA ARG A 257 14.00 38.49 -0.69
C ARG A 257 13.98 39.07 0.73
N ASN A 258 12.79 39.11 1.34
CA ASN A 258 12.58 39.59 2.71
C ASN A 258 12.63 38.41 3.69
N THR A 259 12.58 38.70 4.98
CA THR A 259 12.52 37.70 6.07
C THR A 259 11.13 37.17 6.34
N VAL A 260 10.09 37.66 5.65
CA VAL A 260 8.68 37.34 5.93
C VAL A 260 7.91 36.99 4.66
N VAL A 261 7.06 35.98 4.77
CA VAL A 261 6.04 35.57 3.80
C VAL A 261 4.70 35.42 4.52
N ILE A 262 3.62 35.90 3.89
CA ILE A 262 2.25 35.66 4.35
C ILE A 262 1.61 34.66 3.38
N VAL A 263 1.19 33.52 3.90
CA VAL A 263 0.49 32.48 3.12
C VAL A 263 -0.99 32.50 3.48
N PRO A 264 -1.89 32.88 2.56
CA PRO A 264 -3.32 32.82 2.81
C PRO A 264 -3.78 31.35 2.89
N THR A 265 -4.51 30.99 3.95
CA THR A 265 -5.03 29.63 4.17
C THR A 265 -6.55 29.55 4.16
N LYS A 266 -7.22 30.64 3.78
CA LYS A 266 -8.70 30.68 3.69
C LYS A 266 -9.20 29.63 2.70
N GLY A 267 -10.17 28.81 3.14
CA GLY A 267 -10.75 27.73 2.34
C GLY A 267 -9.97 26.42 2.36
N TRP A 268 -8.86 26.35 3.10
CA TRP A 268 -8.16 25.08 3.34
C TRP A 268 -8.91 24.27 4.41
N ALA A 269 -8.94 22.95 4.23
CA ALA A 269 -9.61 22.06 5.16
C ALA A 269 -8.92 22.07 6.55
N PRO A 270 -9.65 21.85 7.65
CA PRO A 270 -9.02 21.59 8.95
C PRO A 270 -8.15 20.33 8.87
N ALA A 271 -6.83 20.49 8.95
CA ALA A 271 -5.86 19.42 8.83
C ALA A 271 -4.47 19.85 9.33
N GLN A 272 -3.54 18.90 9.36
CA GLN A 272 -2.13 19.19 9.54
C GLN A 272 -1.48 19.52 8.19
N TYR A 273 -0.79 20.66 8.12
CA TYR A 273 -0.06 21.12 6.96
C TYR A 273 1.44 21.12 7.22
N LEU A 274 2.21 21.12 6.15
CA LEU A 274 3.67 21.13 6.22
C LEU A 274 4.21 22.35 5.50
N VAL A 275 5.07 23.09 6.17
CA VAL A 275 5.71 24.28 5.64
C VAL A 275 7.19 24.00 5.50
N ARG A 276 7.67 23.87 4.26
CA ARG A 276 9.09 23.80 3.94
C ARG A 276 9.62 25.21 3.70
N VAL A 277 10.70 25.57 4.37
CA VAL A 277 11.42 26.82 4.17
C VAL A 277 12.83 26.52 3.68
N THR A 278 13.20 27.04 2.51
CA THR A 278 14.52 26.85 1.90
C THR A 278 15.23 28.20 1.75
N ASP A 279 16.46 28.32 2.26
CA ASP A 279 17.25 29.54 2.13
C ASP A 279 18.00 29.64 0.79
N ALA A 280 18.67 30.77 0.56
CA ALA A 280 19.44 31.02 -0.66
C ALA A 280 20.65 30.09 -0.83
N ASP A 281 21.15 29.46 0.25
CA ASP A 281 22.23 28.49 0.22
C ASP A 281 21.72 27.06 -0.03
N GLY A 282 20.40 26.88 -0.16
CA GLY A 282 19.75 25.59 -0.40
C GLY A 282 19.50 24.78 0.87
N ARG A 283 19.65 25.35 2.07
CA ARG A 283 19.34 24.66 3.33
C ARG A 283 17.85 24.76 3.59
N SER A 284 17.23 23.62 3.87
CA SER A 284 15.80 23.52 4.10
C SER A 284 15.46 23.12 5.54
N SER A 285 14.32 23.60 6.05
CA SER A 285 13.65 23.11 7.26
C SER A 285 12.18 22.82 6.98
N VAL A 286 11.57 22.01 7.84
CA VAL A 286 10.16 21.62 7.71
C VAL A 286 9.47 21.80 9.04
N HIS A 287 8.31 22.42 9.00
CA HIS A 287 7.51 22.69 10.19
C HIS A 287 6.09 22.19 9.98
N ARG A 288 5.55 21.54 11.01
CA ARG A 288 4.19 21.02 11.04
C ARG A 288 3.25 22.07 11.62
N VAL A 289 2.22 22.45 10.86
CA VAL A 289 1.29 23.53 11.24
C VAL A 289 -0.14 23.00 11.21
N PRO A 290 -0.79 22.82 12.38
CA PRO A 290 -2.20 22.47 12.42
C PRO A 290 -3.06 23.69 12.06
N LEU A 291 -3.99 23.52 11.13
CA LEU A 291 -5.04 24.48 10.86
C LEU A 291 -6.36 23.98 11.43
N VAL A 292 -6.95 24.77 12.32
CA VAL A 292 -8.35 24.66 12.73
C VAL A 292 -9.15 25.49 11.73
N GLY A 293 -10.12 24.88 11.03
CA GLY A 293 -10.81 25.53 9.91
C GLY A 293 -11.35 26.93 10.23
N TYR A 294 -11.25 27.82 9.25
CA TYR A 294 -11.73 29.20 9.29
C TYR A 294 -12.82 29.45 8.25
#